data_AF-K1UFX3-F1
#
_entry.id   AF-K1UFX3-F1
#
_cell.length_a   1.000
_cell.length_b   1.000
_cell.length_c   1.000
_cell.angle_alpha   90.00
_cell.angle_beta   90.00
_cell.angle_gamma   90.00
#
_symmetry.space_group_name_H-M   'P 1'
#
loop_
_entity.id
_entity.type
_entity.pdbx_description
1 polymer ?
#
loop_
_entity_poly.entity_id
_entity_poly.type
_entity_poly.pdbx_seq_one_letter_code
_entity_poly.pdbx_strand_id
1 'polypeptide(L)' 'MNYLDGYVEEVLSEPYYDDYGSGIFRWWVKVSYVCEGIGAVTTLMFDTREEAEAVKPGYKFLC' A
#
# COMPACT_ATOMS: atom_id res chain seq x y z
N MET A 1 1.05 5.48 -19.94
CA MET A 1 1.70 4.66 -18.90
C MET A 1 1.00 3.31 -18.90
N ASN A 2 1.71 2.19 -19.03
CA ASN A 2 1.12 0.88 -18.76
C ASN A 2 1.27 0.64 -17.26
N TYR A 3 0.16 0.52 -16.54
CA TYR A 3 0.20 0.11 -15.14
C TYR A 3 0.45 -1.39 -15.08
N LEU A 4 1.34 -1.80 -14.20
CA LEU A 4 1.70 -3.19 -13.95
C LEU A 4 0.96 -3.69 -12.72
N ASP A 5 0.72 -5.00 -12.68
CA ASP A 5 0.08 -5.63 -11.53
C ASP A 5 1.13 -5.88 -10.45
N GLY A 6 1.00 -5.17 -9.33
CA GLY A 6 1.77 -5.37 -8.11
C GLY A 6 1.02 -6.25 -7.12
N TYR A 7 1.73 -7.16 -6.47
CA TYR A 7 1.17 -8.02 -5.43
C TYR A 7 1.93 -7.82 -4.14
N VAL A 8 1.20 -7.53 -3.05
CA VAL A 8 1.77 -7.42 -1.71
C VAL A 8 2.37 -8.76 -1.31
N GLU A 9 3.64 -8.78 -0.92
CA GLU A 9 4.27 -9.96 -0.32
C GLU A 9 4.14 -9.94 1.20
N GLU A 10 4.40 -8.80 1.82
CA GLU A 10 4.38 -8.64 3.27
C GLU A 10 3.86 -7.26 3.67
N VAL A 11 3.10 -7.21 4.77
CA VAL A 11 2.67 -5.96 5.39
C VAL A 11 3.70 -5.56 6.44
N LEU A 12 4.37 -4.43 6.22
CA LEU A 12 5.50 -3.97 7.02
C LEU A 12 5.11 -3.01 8.14
N SER A 13 3.87 -2.50 8.13
CA SER A 13 3.34 -1.66 9.20
C SER A 13 1.85 -1.89 9.38
N GLU A 14 1.36 -1.70 10.60
CA GLU A 14 -0.07 -1.50 10.82
C GLU A 14 -0.54 -0.22 10.11
N PRO A 15 -1.83 -0.12 9.74
CA PRO A 15 -2.41 1.11 9.22
C PRO A 15 -2.22 2.30 10.17
N TYR A 16 -1.68 3.39 9.65
CA TYR A 16 -1.50 4.63 10.39
C TYR A 16 -2.14 5.81 9.67
N TYR A 17 -2.62 6.78 10.46
CA TYR A 17 -3.32 7.95 9.95
C TYR A 17 -2.38 9.16 9.97
N ASP A 18 -2.04 9.66 8.78
CA ASP A 18 -1.05 10.72 8.59
C ASP A 18 -1.41 11.58 7.36
N ASP A 19 -0.94 12.81 7.33
CA ASP A 19 -1.21 13.76 6.24
C ASP A 19 0.03 14.07 5.38
N TYR A 20 1.21 13.61 5.78
CA TYR A 20 2.52 13.95 5.22
C TYR A 20 2.70 15.46 4.97
N GLY A 21 2.11 16.30 5.83
CA GLY A 21 2.15 17.76 5.69
C GLY A 21 1.30 18.33 4.55
N SER A 22 0.42 17.53 3.93
CA SER A 22 -0.53 17.99 2.91
C SER A 22 -1.78 18.66 3.51
N GLY A 23 -2.02 18.49 4.82
CA GLY A 23 -3.27 18.88 5.48
C GLY A 23 -4.46 17.96 5.18
N ILE A 24 -4.27 16.92 4.35
CA ILE A 24 -5.28 15.90 4.04
C ILE A 24 -4.82 14.59 4.66
N PHE A 25 -5.46 14.20 5.76
CA PHE A 25 -5.16 12.94 6.41
C PHE A 25 -5.72 11.76 5.62
N ARG A 26 -4.91 10.71 5.53
CA ARG A 26 -5.23 9.44 4.87
C ARG A 26 -4.71 8.28 5.71
N TRP A 27 -5.25 7.09 5.44
CA TRP A 27 -4.74 5.85 6.02
C TRP A 27 -3.63 5.30 5.14
N TRP A 28 -2.49 5.00 5.77
CA TRP A 28 -1.29 4.55 5.09
C TRP A 28 -0.86 3.18 5.60
N VAL A 29 -0.41 2.32 4.69
CA VAL A 29 0.11 0.99 5.02
C VAL A 29 1.40 0.77 4.25
N LYS A 30 2.49 0.51 4.98
CA LYS A 30 3.76 0.16 4.35
C LYS A 30 3.75 -1.32 4.02
N VAL A 31 4.09 -1.66 2.78
CA VAL A 31 4.09 -3.03 2.27
C VAL A 31 5.35 -3.30 1.45
N SER A 32 5.82 -4.54 1.48
CA SER A 32 6.66 -5.08 0.42
C SER A 32 5.77 -5.67 -0.66
N TYR A 33 6.17 -5.56 -1.91
CA TYR A 33 5.43 -6.07 -3.04
C TYR A 33 6.35 -6.54 -4.15
N VAL A 34 5.84 -7.41 -5.00
CA VAL A 34 6.48 -7.82 -6.25
C VAL A 34 5.70 -7.28 -7.43
N CYS A 35 6.41 -6.67 -8.35
CA CYS A 35 5.91 -6.15 -9.62
C CYS A 35 6.82 -6.66 -10.73
N GLU A 36 6.29 -7.45 -11.67
CA GLU A 36 7.06 -8.09 -12.76
C GLU A 36 8.31 -8.86 -12.27
N GLY A 37 8.23 -9.52 -11.10
CA GLY A 37 9.34 -10.28 -10.51
C GLY A 37 10.39 -9.44 -9.78
N ILE A 38 10.19 -8.12 -9.68
CA ILE A 38 11.03 -7.21 -8.89
C ILE A 38 10.35 -6.90 -7.57
N GLY A 39 11.02 -7.23 -6.46
CA GLY A 39 10.59 -6.88 -5.11
C GLY A 39 10.94 -5.43 -4.76
N ALA A 40 9.98 -4.69 -4.22
CA ALA A 40 10.15 -3.32 -3.75
C ALA A 40 9.29 -3.04 -2.52
N VAL A 41 9.48 -1.88 -1.90
CA VAL A 41 8.69 -1.41 -0.76
C VAL A 41 7.93 -0.15 -1.17
N THR A 42 6.66 -0.07 -0.81
CA THR A 42 5.82 1.10 -1.04
C THR A 42 4.92 1.38 0.16
N THR A 43 4.29 2.55 0.16
CA THR A 43 3.23 2.90 1.11
C THR A 43 1.93 3.06 0.32
N LEU A 44 0.96 2.21 0.61
CA LEU A 44 -0.38 2.29 0.03
C LEU A 44 -1.23 3.31 0.78
N MET A 45 -2.09 4.02 0.06
CA MET A 45 -2.96 5.08 0.57
C MET A 45 -4.42 4.65 0.49
N PHE A 46 -5.18 4.89 1.55
CA PHE A 46 -6.61 4.56 1.64
C PHE A 46 -7.41 5.71 2.24
N ASP A 47 -8.70 5.77 1.87
CA ASP A 47 -9.65 6.72 2.43
C ASP A 47 -10.12 6.28 3.83
N THR A 48 -10.27 4.98 4.03
CA THR A 48 -10.81 4.39 5.26
C THR A 48 -9.80 3.47 5.95
N ARG A 49 -9.98 3.29 7.26
CA ARG A 49 -9.12 2.40 8.05
C ARG A 49 -9.37 0.95 7.66
N GLU A 50 -10.62 0.61 7.38
CA GLU A 50 -11.08 -0.74 7.04
C GLU A 50 -10.44 -1.23 5.74
N GLU A 51 -10.30 -0.36 4.74
CA GLU A 51 -9.58 -0.68 3.49
C GLU A 51 -8.09 -0.92 3.74
N ALA A 52 -7.48 -0.10 4.59
CA ALA A 52 -6.08 -0.24 4.97
C ALA A 52 -5.83 -1.54 5.75
N GLU A 53 -6.74 -1.93 6.65
CA GLU A 53 -6.70 -3.20 7.39
C GLU A 53 -6.97 -4.43 6.51
N ALA A 54 -7.67 -4.25 5.39
CA ALA A 54 -7.92 -5.34 4.44
C ALA A 54 -6.67 -5.71 3.62
N VAL A 55 -5.62 -4.88 3.64
CA VAL A 55 -4.35 -5.18 2.98
C VAL A 55 -3.67 -6.36 3.65
N LYS A 56 -3.33 -7.34 2.84
CA LYS A 56 -2.68 -8.59 3.27
C LYS A 56 -1.81 -9.15 2.14
N PRO A 57 -0.92 -10.11 2.42
CA PRO A 57 -0.19 -10.81 1.35
C PRO A 57 -1.13 -11.32 0.26
N GLY A 58 -0.76 -11.07 -1.00
CA GLY A 58 -1.57 -11.32 -2.20
C GLY A 58 -2.52 -10.18 -2.59
N TYR A 59 -2.58 -9.09 -1.83
CA TYR A 59 -3.35 -7.90 -2.21
C TYR A 59 -2.79 -7.31 -3.52
N LYS A 60 -3.67 -7.18 -4.52
CA LYS A 60 -3.34 -6.67 -5.84
C LYS A 60 -3.53 -5.16 -5.87
N PHE A 61 -2.53 -4.44 -6.37
CA PHE A 61 -2.62 -3.01 -6.67
C PHE A 61 -1.85 -2.70 -7.96
N LEU A 62 -1.94 -1.45 -8.40
CA LEU A 62 -1.21 -0.99 -9.58
C LEU A 62 0.13 -0.37 -9.18
N CYS A 63 1.22 -0.97 -9.66
CA CYS A 63 2.53 -0.33 -9.82
C CYS A 63 2.64 0.23 -11.26
#